data_AF-A0A1J5D1A6-F1
#
_entry.id   AF-A0A1J5D1A6-F1
#
_cell.length_a   1.000
_cell.length_b   1.000
_cell.length_c   1.000
_cell.angle_alpha   90.00
_cell.angle_beta   90.00
_cell.angle_gamma   90.00
#
_symmetry.space_group_name_H-M   'P 1'
#
loop_
_entity.id
_entity.type
_entity.pdbx_description
1 polymer ?
#
loop_
_entity_poly.entity_id
_entity_poly.type
_entity_poly.pdbx_seq_one_letter_code
_entity_poly.pdbx_strand_id
1 'polypeptide(L)'
;MRLISLFLVLMLMLSAGCDDENTASPSLVTCSGGDCACTEAGSCSCSGSDCNASCDGPCVIACDATAKCNVSGTASVDVTCADGADCKGNGGDSSKLVCGGTTKCQLKAGSNSAATCNEQGDCKFELGATSSATCSGESVCDVKCTEGCTVTCEGTASCTLSCTGAGCTIPNCYSGDATVCADGKIVCGRDC
;
A
#
# COMPACT_ATOMS: atom_id res chain seq x y z
N MET A 1 -50.22 65.43 11.88
CA MET A 1 -50.09 65.24 10.42
C MET A 1 -48.68 65.68 10.04
N ARG A 2 -47.92 64.85 9.30
CA ARG A 2 -46.48 64.98 8.96
C ARG A 2 -45.53 64.63 10.12
N LEU A 3 -44.42 63.90 9.99
CA LEU A 3 -43.64 63.37 8.85
C LEU A 3 -42.69 62.28 9.45
N ILE A 4 -42.64 61.05 8.95
CA ILE A 4 -41.57 60.45 8.11
C ILE A 4 -40.20 60.19 8.79
N SER A 5 -39.76 58.93 8.69
CA SER A 5 -38.38 58.36 8.60
C SER A 5 -38.24 57.19 9.57
N LEU A 6 -38.45 55.92 9.17
CA LEU A 6 -37.65 55.15 8.21
C LEU A 6 -36.16 55.19 8.57
N PHE A 7 -35.65 54.07 9.13
CA PHE A 7 -34.37 53.42 8.84
C PHE A 7 -33.89 52.59 10.04
N LEU A 8 -33.40 51.38 9.75
CA LEU A 8 -32.51 50.58 10.60
C LEU A 8 -33.13 50.13 11.94
N VAL A 9 -33.29 48.85 12.26
CA VAL A 9 -32.21 47.88 12.45
C VAL A 9 -32.79 46.48 12.21
N LEU A 10 -32.63 46.00 10.99
CA LEU A 10 -32.86 44.61 10.61
C LEU A 10 -31.58 44.13 9.94
N MET A 11 -30.56 43.74 10.71
CA MET A 11 -29.39 43.03 10.15
C MET A 11 -28.72 42.14 11.20
N LEU A 12 -28.78 40.84 10.91
CA LEU A 12 -27.66 39.89 10.97
C LEU A 12 -27.05 39.62 12.35
N MET A 13 -27.73 38.75 13.10
CA MET A 13 -27.06 37.81 13.98
C MET A 13 -26.29 36.81 13.10
N LEU A 14 -25.02 37.11 12.80
CA LEU A 14 -24.06 36.11 12.31
C LEU A 14 -23.88 35.07 13.41
N SER A 15 -24.49 33.90 13.25
CA SER A 15 -24.06 32.72 14.00
C SER A 15 -22.65 32.37 13.51
N ALA A 16 -21.65 32.65 14.35
CA ALA A 16 -20.37 31.97 14.31
C ALA A 16 -20.65 30.48 14.54
N GLY A 17 -20.92 29.74 13.46
CA GLY A 17 -20.74 28.32 13.46
C GLY A 17 -19.25 28.09 13.62
N CYS A 18 -18.84 27.62 14.79
CA CYS A 18 -17.57 26.94 14.88
C CYS A 18 -17.69 25.73 13.95
N ASP A 19 -17.13 25.84 12.75
CA ASP A 19 -16.74 24.67 11.98
C ASP A 19 -15.82 23.87 12.89
N ASP A 20 -16.38 22.85 13.55
CA ASP A 20 -15.65 21.70 14.10
C ASP A 20 -14.97 21.02 12.92
N GLU A 21 -13.93 21.66 12.39
CA GLU A 21 -13.01 21.03 11.47
C GLU A 21 -12.41 19.87 12.25
N ASN A 22 -12.95 18.70 11.93
CA ASN A 22 -12.55 17.37 12.37
C ASN A 22 -11.04 17.22 12.22
N THR A 23 -10.31 17.75 13.19
CA THR A 23 -8.88 17.65 13.34
C THR A 23 -8.65 16.22 13.79
N ALA A 24 -8.68 15.32 12.80
CA ALA A 24 -8.31 13.93 12.98
C ALA A 24 -7.02 13.93 13.80
N SER A 25 -7.07 13.30 14.97
CA SER A 25 -5.89 13.19 15.82
C SER A 25 -4.75 12.64 14.96
N PRO A 26 -3.55 13.24 15.04
CA PRO A 26 -2.42 12.81 14.20
C PRO A 26 -2.23 11.31 14.39
N SER A 27 -2.15 10.58 13.27
CA SER A 27 -1.90 9.14 13.31
C SER A 27 -0.60 8.91 14.06
N LEU A 28 -0.69 8.26 15.23
CA LEU A 28 0.51 7.88 15.96
C LEU A 28 1.19 6.77 15.17
N VAL A 29 2.41 7.06 14.73
CA VAL A 29 3.32 6.04 14.24
C VAL A 29 4.37 5.83 15.30
N THR A 30 4.44 4.60 15.78
CA THR A 30 5.48 4.18 16.71
C THR A 30 6.54 3.44 15.91
N CYS A 31 7.79 3.72 16.20
CA CYS A 31 8.88 2.96 15.59
C CYS A 31 9.93 2.59 16.61
N SER A 32 10.47 1.40 16.46
CA SER A 32 11.49 0.84 17.33
C SER A 32 12.50 0.04 16.53
N GLY A 33 13.71 -0.10 17.06
CA GLY A 33 14.81 -0.79 16.39
C GLY A 33 15.90 0.15 15.89
N GLY A 34 16.80 -0.38 15.06
CA GLY A 34 17.96 0.35 14.56
C GLY A 34 17.53 1.54 13.70
N ASP A 35 18.14 2.70 13.95
CA ASP A 35 18.06 3.94 13.17
C ASP A 35 16.70 4.24 12.52
N CYS A 36 15.63 4.07 13.30
CA CYS A 36 14.30 4.47 12.88
C CYS A 36 14.00 5.90 13.31
N ALA A 37 13.66 6.74 12.34
CA ALA A 37 13.25 8.11 12.57
C ALA A 37 11.84 8.34 12.03
N CYS A 38 10.91 8.70 12.91
CA CYS A 38 9.54 9.07 12.54
C CYS A 38 9.32 10.58 12.68
N THR A 39 8.49 11.10 11.79
CA THR A 39 7.99 12.47 11.82
C THR A 39 6.58 12.49 12.41
N GLU A 40 6.19 13.63 12.97
CA GLU A 40 4.83 13.84 13.49
C GLU A 40 3.74 13.75 12.40
N ALA A 41 4.14 13.78 11.12
CA ALA A 41 3.26 13.60 9.97
C ALA A 41 2.97 12.12 9.63
N GLY A 42 3.39 11.17 10.47
CA GLY A 42 3.16 9.75 10.24
C GLY A 42 4.06 9.13 9.17
N SER A 43 5.21 9.75 8.86
CA SER A 43 6.23 9.15 8.00
C SER A 43 7.42 8.67 8.83
N CYS A 44 7.89 7.45 8.58
CA CYS A 44 9.10 6.90 9.18
C CYS A 44 10.12 6.48 8.12
N SER A 45 11.38 6.75 8.43
CA SER A 45 12.54 6.22 7.71
C SER A 45 13.19 5.16 8.60
N CYS A 46 13.34 3.97 8.03
CA CYS A 46 13.99 2.82 8.64
C CYS A 46 15.35 2.62 7.99
N SER A 47 16.41 2.85 8.76
CA SER A 47 17.78 2.53 8.34
C SER A 47 18.40 1.50 9.29
N GLY A 48 19.35 0.68 8.82
CA GLY A 48 20.00 -0.32 9.68
C GLY A 48 19.21 -1.62 9.90
N SER A 49 19.61 -2.43 10.88
CA SER A 49 19.46 -3.90 10.80
C SER A 49 18.05 -4.45 11.03
N ASP A 50 17.27 -3.83 11.92
CA ASP A 50 15.95 -4.31 12.33
C ASP A 50 15.10 -3.09 12.72
N CYS A 51 14.16 -2.70 11.86
CA CYS A 51 13.23 -1.61 12.08
C CYS A 51 11.81 -2.17 12.24
N ASN A 52 11.08 -1.73 13.26
CA ASN A 52 9.70 -2.12 13.52
C ASN A 52 8.85 -0.86 13.57
N ALA A 53 8.05 -0.63 12.53
CA ALA A 53 7.12 0.50 12.44
C ALA A 53 5.68 0.02 12.62
N SER A 54 4.97 0.61 13.57
CA SER A 54 3.55 0.34 13.81
C SER A 54 2.73 1.61 13.62
N CYS A 55 1.69 1.52 12.80
CA CYS A 55 0.85 2.64 12.41
C CYS A 55 -0.59 2.44 12.90
N ASP A 56 -1.06 3.34 13.75
CA ASP A 56 -2.45 3.35 14.23
C ASP A 56 -3.40 4.11 13.28
N GLY A 57 -2.86 4.71 12.23
CA GLY A 57 -3.58 5.36 11.15
C GLY A 57 -2.77 5.36 9.85
N PRO A 58 -3.14 6.19 8.86
CA PRO A 58 -2.38 6.27 7.62
C PRO A 58 -0.92 6.67 7.87
N CYS A 59 0.01 5.95 7.25
CA CYS A 59 1.44 6.20 7.42
C CYS A 59 2.27 5.86 6.18
N VAL A 60 3.47 6.44 6.11
CA VAL A 60 4.44 6.21 5.03
C VAL A 60 5.73 5.67 5.62
N ILE A 61 6.16 4.49 5.23
CA ILE A 61 7.38 3.84 5.69
C ILE A 61 8.37 3.69 4.54
N ALA A 62 9.53 4.32 4.67
CA ALA A 62 10.66 4.16 3.76
C ALA A 62 11.72 3.26 4.40
N CYS A 63 12.07 2.18 3.73
CA CYS A 63 13.04 1.19 4.15
C CYS A 63 14.29 1.30 3.29
N ASP A 64 15.38 1.72 3.90
CA ASP A 64 16.66 1.90 3.21
C ASP A 64 17.29 0.57 2.82
N ALA A 65 18.28 0.65 1.93
CA ALA A 65 19.08 -0.50 1.54
C ALA A 65 19.66 -1.17 2.79
N THR A 66 19.62 -2.50 2.83
CA THR A 66 20.02 -3.37 3.96
C THR A 66 19.09 -3.38 5.17
N ALA A 67 18.00 -2.60 5.17
CA ALA A 67 17.08 -2.59 6.30
C ALA A 67 16.20 -3.84 6.34
N LYS A 68 16.01 -4.40 7.54
CA LYS A 68 14.93 -5.36 7.79
C LYS A 68 13.75 -4.64 8.40
N CYS A 69 12.78 -4.31 7.57
CA CYS A 69 11.59 -3.60 7.98
C CYS A 69 10.46 -4.55 8.34
N ASN A 70 9.94 -4.39 9.55
CA ASN A 70 8.71 -5.00 10.01
C ASN A 70 7.65 -3.91 10.15
N VAL A 71 6.65 -3.92 9.27
CA VAL A 71 5.60 -2.90 9.21
C VAL A 71 4.27 -3.49 9.67
N SER A 72 3.58 -2.85 10.60
CA SER A 72 2.25 -3.25 11.02
C SER A 72 1.30 -2.07 11.03
N GLY A 73 0.26 -2.12 10.18
CA GLY A 73 -0.83 -1.16 10.21
C GLY A 73 -2.15 -1.80 9.83
N THR A 74 -3.23 -1.31 10.42
CA THR A 74 -4.62 -1.69 10.07
C THR A 74 -5.29 -0.68 9.15
N ALA A 75 -4.75 0.54 9.06
CA ALA A 75 -5.15 1.56 8.10
C ALA A 75 -4.29 1.48 6.82
N SER A 76 -4.49 2.40 5.86
CA SER A 76 -3.65 2.49 4.67
C SER A 76 -2.18 2.71 5.05
N VAL A 77 -1.29 1.88 4.51
CA VAL A 77 0.16 2.01 4.73
C VAL A 77 0.88 2.05 3.39
N ASP A 78 1.69 3.07 3.20
CA ASP A 78 2.57 3.19 2.04
C ASP A 78 3.97 2.72 2.42
N VAL A 79 4.38 1.54 1.94
CA VAL A 79 5.71 0.95 2.18
C VAL A 79 6.55 1.06 0.92
N THR A 80 7.75 1.63 1.04
CA THR A 80 8.77 1.63 -0.02
C THR A 80 10.03 0.95 0.47
N CYS A 81 10.42 -0.13 -0.21
CA CYS A 81 11.60 -0.93 0.08
C CYS A 81 12.66 -0.67 -0.99
N ALA A 82 13.75 -0.02 -0.58
CA ALA A 82 14.91 0.22 -1.43
C ALA A 82 15.65 -1.09 -1.75
N ASP A 83 16.46 -1.08 -2.81
CA ASP A 83 17.26 -2.22 -3.24
C ASP A 83 18.04 -2.86 -2.07
N GLY A 84 17.94 -4.20 -1.96
CA GLY A 84 18.58 -4.98 -0.90
C GLY A 84 17.89 -4.94 0.47
N ALA A 85 16.75 -4.26 0.62
CA ALA A 85 15.94 -4.33 1.85
C ALA A 85 15.18 -5.67 2.00
N ASP A 86 14.92 -6.06 3.24
CA ASP A 86 14.03 -7.18 3.61
C ASP A 86 12.79 -6.61 4.29
N CYS A 87 11.68 -6.57 3.56
CA CYS A 87 10.45 -5.95 4.02
C CYS A 87 9.39 -6.99 4.32
N LYS A 88 8.90 -6.98 5.56
CA LYS A 88 7.81 -7.82 6.01
C LYS A 88 6.75 -6.97 6.68
N GLY A 89 5.48 -7.29 6.48
CA GLY A 89 4.44 -6.53 7.17
C GLY A 89 3.06 -6.60 6.59
N ASN A 90 2.19 -5.76 7.14
CA ASN A 90 0.81 -5.60 6.70
C ASN A 90 0.38 -4.13 6.72
N GLY A 91 -0.40 -3.76 5.71
CA GLY A 91 -1.25 -2.57 5.68
C GLY A 91 -2.71 -2.96 5.59
N GLY A 92 -3.59 -2.00 5.85
CA GLY A 92 -5.04 -2.10 5.65
C GLY A 92 -5.44 -1.86 4.20
N ASP A 93 -6.68 -1.44 4.01
CA ASP A 93 -7.20 -1.09 2.69
C ASP A 93 -6.48 0.12 2.09
N SER A 94 -6.46 0.19 0.76
CA SER A 94 -5.85 1.29 -0.01
C SER A 94 -4.36 1.52 0.33
N SER A 95 -3.64 0.44 0.66
CA SER A 95 -2.19 0.51 0.93
C SER A 95 -1.40 0.47 -0.38
N LYS A 96 -0.21 1.09 -0.38
CA LYS A 96 0.74 1.02 -1.50
C LYS A 96 2.02 0.33 -1.09
N LEU A 97 2.40 -0.75 -1.78
CA LEU A 97 3.56 -1.57 -1.48
C LEU A 97 4.54 -1.51 -2.65
N VAL A 98 5.75 -0.98 -2.45
CA VAL A 98 6.75 -0.85 -3.51
C VAL A 98 8.04 -1.55 -3.10
N CYS A 99 8.47 -2.51 -3.92
CA CYS A 99 9.70 -3.29 -3.74
C CYS A 99 10.59 -3.13 -4.97
N GLY A 100 11.78 -2.56 -4.78
CA GLY A 100 12.75 -2.33 -5.86
C GLY A 100 13.97 -3.25 -5.78
N GLY A 101 14.76 -3.32 -6.86
CA GLY A 101 16.05 -4.01 -6.85
C GLY A 101 15.99 -5.50 -6.55
N THR A 102 16.87 -5.94 -5.67
CA THR A 102 17.06 -7.33 -5.21
C THR A 102 16.34 -7.61 -3.88
N THR A 103 15.28 -6.84 -3.59
CA THR A 103 14.55 -6.91 -2.31
C THR A 103 13.88 -8.25 -2.07
N LYS A 104 13.70 -8.58 -0.79
CA LYS A 104 12.80 -9.65 -0.34
C LYS A 104 11.59 -9.01 0.31
N CYS A 105 10.42 -9.16 -0.30
CA CYS A 105 9.19 -8.58 0.20
C CYS A 105 8.19 -9.65 0.60
N GLN A 106 7.65 -9.54 1.81
CA GLN A 106 6.57 -10.36 2.36
C GLN A 106 5.50 -9.44 2.96
N LEU A 107 4.71 -8.83 2.08
CA LEU A 107 3.79 -7.75 2.44
C LEU A 107 2.34 -8.17 2.22
N LYS A 108 1.48 -7.76 3.15
CA LYS A 108 0.03 -7.96 3.08
C LYS A 108 -0.67 -6.62 2.99
N ALA A 109 -1.77 -6.54 2.24
CA ALA A 109 -2.59 -5.35 2.20
C ALA A 109 -4.07 -5.72 2.05
N GLY A 110 -4.93 -4.82 2.53
CA GLY A 110 -6.38 -4.93 2.40
C GLY A 110 -6.85 -4.70 0.96
N SER A 111 -8.14 -4.40 0.83
CA SER A 111 -8.80 -4.16 -0.46
C SER A 111 -8.33 -2.87 -1.13
N ASN A 112 -8.49 -2.77 -2.44
CA ASN A 112 -8.10 -1.61 -3.26
C ASN A 112 -6.63 -1.20 -3.11
N SER A 113 -5.75 -2.15 -2.78
CA SER A 113 -4.34 -1.89 -2.57
C SER A 113 -3.55 -2.07 -3.86
N ALA A 114 -2.39 -1.44 -3.94
CA ALA A 114 -1.49 -1.56 -5.08
C ALA A 114 -0.12 -2.07 -4.63
N ALA A 115 0.38 -3.11 -5.29
CA ALA A 115 1.71 -3.64 -5.07
C ALA A 115 2.58 -3.52 -6.33
N THR A 116 3.87 -3.25 -6.16
CA THR A 116 4.84 -3.16 -7.25
C THR A 116 6.10 -3.89 -6.85
N CYS A 117 6.55 -4.82 -7.70
CA CYS A 117 7.82 -5.51 -7.59
C CYS A 117 8.61 -5.29 -8.88
N ASN A 118 9.79 -4.70 -8.76
CA ASN A 118 10.61 -4.34 -9.91
C ASN A 118 11.94 -5.08 -9.89
N GLU A 119 12.61 -5.08 -11.04
CA GLU A 119 13.98 -5.55 -11.21
C GLU A 119 14.15 -7.02 -10.83
N GLN A 120 14.88 -7.38 -9.77
CA GLN A 120 15.23 -8.77 -9.41
C GLN A 120 14.64 -9.18 -8.05
N GLY A 121 13.56 -8.52 -7.62
CA GLY A 121 12.94 -8.74 -6.31
C GLY A 121 12.26 -10.10 -6.19
N ASP A 122 12.32 -10.69 -4.99
CA ASP A 122 11.51 -11.84 -4.56
C ASP A 122 10.34 -11.31 -3.72
N CYS A 123 9.18 -11.18 -4.35
CA CYS A 123 8.02 -10.50 -3.79
C CYS A 123 6.87 -11.47 -3.55
N LYS A 124 6.47 -11.58 -2.28
CA LYS A 124 5.32 -12.33 -1.79
C LYS A 124 4.27 -11.36 -1.29
N PHE A 125 3.18 -11.23 -2.04
CA PHE A 125 2.09 -10.33 -1.71
C PHE A 125 0.81 -11.10 -1.33
N GLU A 126 0.17 -10.72 -0.22
CA GLU A 126 -1.22 -11.12 0.07
C GLU A 126 -2.12 -9.89 -0.03
N LEU A 127 -3.01 -9.84 -1.02
CA LEU A 127 -3.81 -8.65 -1.33
C LEU A 127 -5.30 -8.90 -1.16
N GLY A 128 -6.02 -7.87 -0.73
CA GLY A 128 -7.48 -7.86 -0.63
C GLY A 128 -8.18 -7.72 -1.98
N ALA A 129 -9.50 -7.58 -1.94
CA ALA A 129 -10.36 -7.43 -3.12
C ALA A 129 -10.01 -6.20 -3.96
N THR A 130 -10.19 -6.29 -5.28
CA THR A 130 -9.99 -5.18 -6.24
C THR A 130 -8.58 -4.59 -6.20
N SER A 131 -7.61 -5.33 -5.66
CA SER A 131 -6.22 -4.90 -5.60
C SER A 131 -5.50 -5.18 -6.91
N SER A 132 -4.36 -4.52 -7.10
CA SER A 132 -3.48 -4.77 -8.24
C SER A 132 -2.05 -5.06 -7.79
N ALA A 133 -1.35 -5.90 -8.56
CA ALA A 133 0.09 -6.10 -8.42
C ALA A 133 0.76 -5.96 -9.79
N THR A 134 1.84 -5.19 -9.86
CA THR A 134 2.68 -5.08 -11.06
C THR A 134 4.04 -5.67 -10.78
N CYS A 135 4.45 -6.60 -11.64
CA CYS A 135 5.74 -7.28 -11.58
C CYS A 135 6.49 -7.01 -12.88
N SER A 136 7.70 -6.48 -12.78
CA SER A 136 8.49 -6.07 -13.94
C SER A 136 9.96 -6.54 -13.82
N GLY A 137 10.70 -6.49 -14.93
CA GLY A 137 12.12 -6.87 -14.95
C GLY A 137 12.31 -8.40 -14.92
N GLU A 138 13.15 -8.89 -14.02
CA GLU A 138 13.42 -10.30 -13.73
C GLU A 138 12.80 -10.73 -12.39
N SER A 139 11.80 -10.00 -11.90
CA SER A 139 11.23 -10.20 -10.58
C SER A 139 10.45 -11.53 -10.48
N VAL A 140 10.46 -12.09 -9.28
CA VAL A 140 9.70 -13.30 -8.92
C VAL A 140 8.55 -12.87 -8.02
N CYS A 141 7.34 -12.89 -8.57
CA CYS A 141 6.14 -12.51 -7.84
C CYS A 141 5.28 -13.71 -7.49
N ASP A 142 5.09 -13.95 -6.20
CA ASP A 142 4.07 -14.85 -5.68
C ASP A 142 2.94 -14.03 -5.04
N VAL A 143 1.84 -13.88 -5.76
CA VAL A 143 0.69 -13.08 -5.35
C VAL A 143 -0.44 -14.00 -4.92
N LYS A 144 -0.96 -13.77 -3.72
CA LYS A 144 -2.17 -14.40 -3.21
C LYS A 144 -3.25 -13.34 -3.06
N CYS A 145 -4.40 -13.55 -3.68
CA CYS A 145 -5.53 -12.65 -3.55
C CYS A 145 -6.70 -13.33 -2.84
N THR A 146 -7.31 -12.62 -1.89
CA THR A 146 -8.48 -13.13 -1.18
C THR A 146 -9.71 -13.16 -2.09
N GLU A 147 -9.84 -12.15 -2.97
CA GLU A 147 -10.89 -12.00 -3.96
C GLU A 147 -10.30 -11.51 -5.30
N GLY A 148 -11.14 -11.05 -6.23
CA GLY A 148 -10.71 -10.63 -7.56
C GLY A 148 -9.63 -9.55 -7.50
N CYS A 149 -8.45 -9.84 -8.03
CA CYS A 149 -7.33 -8.93 -8.17
C CYS A 149 -6.72 -9.05 -9.56
N THR A 150 -5.99 -8.02 -9.97
CA THR A 150 -5.32 -7.99 -11.28
C THR A 150 -3.81 -8.00 -11.09
N VAL A 151 -3.13 -8.98 -11.70
CA VAL A 151 -1.66 -9.03 -11.69
C VAL A 151 -1.13 -8.77 -13.09
N THR A 152 -0.26 -7.78 -13.23
CA THR A 152 0.39 -7.43 -14.50
C THR A 152 1.84 -7.91 -14.45
N CYS A 153 2.24 -8.70 -15.45
CA CYS A 153 3.58 -9.28 -15.53
C CYS A 153 4.27 -8.78 -16.80
N GLU A 154 5.21 -7.87 -16.62
CA GLU A 154 5.91 -7.17 -17.69
C GLU A 154 7.36 -7.65 -17.81
N GLY A 155 7.91 -7.55 -19.02
CA GLY A 155 9.27 -7.99 -19.30
C GLY A 155 9.47 -9.48 -18.99
N THR A 156 10.59 -9.82 -18.37
CA THR A 156 10.95 -11.22 -18.04
C THR A 156 10.45 -11.66 -16.66
N ALA A 157 9.52 -10.93 -16.04
CA ALA A 157 9.04 -11.24 -14.70
C ALA A 157 8.28 -12.58 -14.68
N SER A 158 8.53 -13.38 -13.65
CA SER A 158 7.81 -14.63 -13.41
C SER A 158 6.75 -14.40 -12.35
N CYS A 159 5.48 -14.62 -12.68
CA CYS A 159 4.37 -14.44 -11.76
C CYS A 159 3.64 -15.73 -11.44
N THR A 160 3.24 -15.89 -10.18
CA THR A 160 2.26 -16.86 -9.73
C THR A 160 1.14 -16.14 -9.00
N LEU A 161 -0.08 -16.38 -9.43
CA LEU A 161 -1.29 -15.86 -8.83
C LEU A 161 -2.12 -17.00 -8.24
N SER A 162 -2.33 -16.97 -6.93
CA SER A 162 -3.20 -17.89 -6.21
C SER A 162 -4.44 -17.15 -5.71
N CYS A 163 -5.63 -17.64 -6.02
CA CYS A 163 -6.87 -16.96 -5.66
C CYS A 163 -7.83 -17.87 -4.92
N THR A 164 -8.41 -17.35 -3.83
CA THR A 164 -9.49 -18.01 -3.11
C THR A 164 -10.87 -17.63 -3.63
N GLY A 165 -11.00 -16.43 -4.23
CA GLY A 165 -12.23 -15.95 -4.87
C GLY A 165 -12.19 -16.00 -6.40
N ALA A 166 -13.34 -15.71 -7.01
CA ALA A 166 -13.43 -15.50 -8.46
C ALA A 166 -12.87 -14.13 -8.86
N GLY A 167 -12.59 -13.94 -10.15
CA GLY A 167 -12.25 -12.63 -10.72
C GLY A 167 -10.76 -12.28 -10.72
N CYS A 168 -9.89 -13.21 -10.34
CA CYS A 168 -8.46 -13.03 -10.50
C CYS A 168 -8.03 -13.17 -11.96
N THR A 169 -7.19 -12.24 -12.41
CA THR A 169 -6.71 -12.24 -13.80
C THR A 169 -5.25 -11.81 -13.90
N ILE A 170 -4.56 -12.37 -14.90
CA ILE A 170 -3.28 -11.86 -15.39
C ILE A 170 -3.52 -11.38 -16.83
N PRO A 171 -3.98 -10.13 -17.04
CA PRO A 171 -4.35 -9.66 -18.37
C PRO A 171 -3.16 -9.49 -19.30
N ASN A 172 -1.98 -9.20 -18.73
CA ASN A 172 -0.76 -8.97 -19.48
C ASN A 172 0.29 -9.95 -18.98
N CYS A 173 0.61 -10.93 -19.82
CA CYS A 173 1.71 -11.83 -19.62
C CYS A 173 2.68 -11.66 -20.79
N TYR A 174 3.91 -11.22 -20.52
CA TYR A 174 4.88 -10.93 -21.58
C TYR A 174 5.19 -12.15 -22.46
N SER A 175 5.20 -13.35 -21.88
CA SER A 175 5.50 -14.60 -22.58
C SER A 175 4.32 -15.18 -23.38
N GLY A 176 3.19 -14.47 -23.48
CA GLY A 176 1.98 -14.94 -24.15
C GLY A 176 0.78 -14.97 -23.21
N ASP A 177 -0.01 -16.04 -23.26
CA ASP A 177 -1.18 -16.17 -22.39
C ASP A 177 -0.82 -16.73 -21.02
N ALA A 178 -1.51 -16.27 -19.99
CA ALA A 178 -1.41 -16.85 -18.65
C ALA A 178 -1.98 -18.28 -18.65
N THR A 179 -1.29 -19.20 -17.97
CA THR A 179 -1.70 -20.62 -17.89
C THR A 179 -2.32 -20.93 -16.54
N VAL A 180 -3.42 -21.67 -16.53
CA VAL A 180 -4.06 -22.17 -15.30
C VAL A 180 -3.55 -23.58 -15.00
N CYS A 181 -2.92 -23.75 -13.85
CA CYS A 181 -2.34 -25.02 -13.40
C CYS A 181 -3.39 -25.96 -12.77
N ALA A 182 -3.04 -27.23 -12.62
CA ALA A 182 -3.93 -28.25 -12.05
C ALA A 182 -4.32 -27.98 -10.58
N ASP A 183 -3.49 -27.22 -9.86
CA ASP A 183 -3.76 -26.78 -8.49
C ASP A 183 -4.59 -25.48 -8.41
N GLY A 184 -5.03 -24.95 -9.55
CA GLY A 184 -5.84 -23.74 -9.66
C GLY A 184 -5.06 -22.44 -9.65
N LYS A 185 -3.72 -22.47 -9.59
CA LYS A 185 -2.90 -21.26 -9.73
C LYS A 185 -2.88 -20.77 -11.17
N ILE A 186 -2.72 -19.47 -11.35
CA ILE A 186 -2.49 -18.84 -12.65
C ILE A 186 -1.01 -18.44 -12.71
N VAL A 187 -0.28 -18.91 -13.71
CA VAL A 187 1.14 -18.63 -13.88
C VAL A 187 1.41 -17.84 -15.16
N CYS A 188 2.43 -16.99 -15.12
CA CYS A 188 2.97 -16.26 -16.26
C CYS A 188 4.50 -16.28 -16.21
N GLY A 189 5.16 -16.56 -17.33
CA GLY A 189 6.63 -16.62 -17.41
C GLY A 189 7.26 -17.74 -16.57
N ARG A 190 6.50 -18.81 -16.27
CA ARG A 190 6.98 -20.02 -15.58
C ARG A 190 6.07 -21.22 -15.86
N ASP A 191 6.59 -22.42 -15.58
CA ASP A 191 5.83 -23.67 -15.66
C ASP A 191 4.86 -23.84 -14.48
N CYS A 192 3.84 -24.68 -14.72
CA CYS A 192 3.08 -25.34 -13.67
C CYS A 192 3.91 -26.53 -13.12
#